data_AF-R5AK02-F1
#
_entry.id   AF-R5AK02-F1
#
_cell.length_a   1.000
_cell.length_b   1.000
_cell.length_c   1.000
_cell.angle_alpha   90.00
_cell.angle_beta   90.00
_cell.angle_gamma   90.00
#
_symmetry.space_group_name_H-M   'P 1'
#
loop_
_entity.id
_entity.type
_entity.pdbx_description
1 polymer ?
#
loop_
_entity_poly.entity_id
_entity_poly.type
_entity_poly.pdbx_seq_one_letter_code
_entity_poly.pdbx_strand_id
1 'polypeptide(L)'
;MSTDSYNYFGRDPAYLDEKLLPFVKKGGYIYIAIPGMKHDCHDNLPKELLLSWTPEQLDYMHDVPYWRNMVEQSRLAEVIEVREMESNEEVWADWLKQENEYARGDRRSMEAGGGAYLNFIKIVLQKK
;
A
#
# COMPACT_ATOMS: atom_id res chain seq x y z
N MET A 1 5.44 -11.06 8.26
CA MET A 1 5.17 -9.61 8.14
C MET A 1 5.83 -9.13 6.86
N SER A 2 5.09 -8.43 5.99
CA SER A 2 5.64 -7.71 4.83
C SER A 2 5.42 -6.22 5.08
N THR A 3 6.47 -5.43 4.92
CA THR A 3 6.44 -3.99 5.10
C THR A 3 6.91 -3.38 3.79
N ASP A 4 6.12 -2.43 3.26
CA ASP A 4 6.46 -1.59 2.12
C ASP A 4 7.02 -2.35 0.90
N SER A 5 6.38 -3.47 0.57
CA SER A 5 6.86 -4.35 -0.51
C SER A 5 5.77 -5.15 -1.21
N TYR A 6 4.70 -5.51 -0.49
CA TYR A 6 3.64 -6.33 -1.07
C TYR A 6 3.00 -5.68 -2.29
N ASN A 7 2.91 -4.35 -2.36
CA ASN A 7 2.35 -3.61 -3.49
C ASN A 7 3.10 -3.79 -4.82
N TYR A 8 4.37 -4.22 -4.80
CA TYR A 8 5.10 -4.56 -6.03
C TYR A 8 4.67 -5.91 -6.63
N PHE A 9 4.06 -6.79 -5.84
CA PHE A 9 3.75 -8.16 -6.25
C PHE A 9 2.27 -8.52 -6.16
N GLY A 10 1.62 -8.08 -5.10
CA GLY A 10 0.23 -8.37 -4.76
C GLY A 10 -0.82 -7.68 -5.62
N ARG A 11 -0.40 -6.92 -6.64
CA ARG A 11 -1.25 -6.41 -7.73
C ARG A 11 -1.60 -7.49 -8.75
N ASP A 12 -0.90 -8.63 -8.72
CA ASP A 12 -1.34 -9.87 -9.37
C ASP A 12 -2.19 -10.68 -8.38
N PRO A 13 -3.48 -10.96 -8.68
CA PRO A 13 -4.35 -11.69 -7.77
C PRO A 13 -3.90 -13.14 -7.53
N ALA A 14 -3.11 -13.72 -8.45
CA ALA A 14 -2.56 -15.07 -8.27
C ALA A 14 -1.38 -15.11 -7.29
N TYR A 15 -0.68 -13.99 -7.07
CA TYR A 15 0.55 -13.95 -6.28
C TYR A 15 0.35 -14.47 -4.85
N LEU A 16 -0.74 -14.07 -4.20
CA LEU A 16 -1.03 -14.46 -2.83
C LEU A 16 -1.13 -15.98 -2.66
N ASP A 17 -1.89 -16.64 -3.53
CA ASP A 17 -2.12 -18.10 -3.48
C ASP A 17 -0.92 -18.89 -4.00
N GLU A 18 -0.28 -18.43 -5.07
CA GLU A 18 0.77 -19.21 -5.75
C GLU A 18 2.16 -18.99 -5.17
N LYS A 19 2.46 -17.80 -4.67
CA LYS A 19 3.83 -17.40 -4.32
C LYS A 19 4.03 -17.14 -2.84
N LEU A 20 3.00 -16.66 -2.13
CA LEU A 20 3.13 -16.33 -0.71
C LEU A 20 2.59 -17.44 0.21
N LEU A 21 1.32 -17.81 0.05
CA LEU A 21 0.65 -18.77 0.94
C LEU A 21 1.26 -20.18 0.99
N PRO A 22 1.94 -20.73 -0.03
CA PRO A 22 2.58 -22.04 0.09
C PRO A 22 3.59 -22.14 1.23
N PHE A 23 4.21 -21.02 1.61
CA PHE A 23 5.24 -20.95 2.65
C PHE A 23 4.70 -20.62 4.05
N VAL A 24 3.40 -20.35 4.17
CA VAL A 24 2.75 -20.05 5.45
C VAL A 24 2.13 -21.33 6.02
N LYS A 25 2.20 -21.54 7.34
CA LYS A 25 1.51 -22.69 7.99
C LYS A 25 0.00 -22.45 8.00
N LYS A 26 -0.80 -23.52 7.94
CA LYS A 26 -2.26 -23.44 8.15
C LYS A 26 -2.57 -22.77 9.49
N GLY A 27 -3.54 -21.85 9.51
CA GLY A 27 -3.88 -20.99 10.64
C GLY A 27 -2.89 -19.84 10.89
N GLY A 28 -1.80 -19.76 10.12
CA GLY A 28 -0.80 -18.71 10.23
C GLY A 28 -1.30 -17.36 9.70
N TYR A 29 -0.84 -16.28 10.35
CA TYR A 29 -1.22 -14.92 10.00
C TYR A 29 -0.19 -14.26 9.09
N ILE A 30 -0.69 -13.45 8.16
CA ILE A 30 0.09 -12.55 7.33
C ILE A 30 -0.34 -11.12 7.68
N TYR A 31 0.64 -10.30 8.05
CA TYR A 31 0.48 -8.87 8.28
C TYR A 31 1.23 -8.14 7.17
N ILE A 32 0.52 -7.29 6.43
CA ILE A 32 1.06 -6.46 5.36
C ILE A 32 0.79 -5.01 5.73
N ALA A 33 1.81 -4.16 5.61
CA ALA A 33 1.68 -2.70 5.67
C ALA A 33 2.31 -2.12 4.40
N ILE A 34 1.54 -1.35 3.64
CA ILE A 34 1.95 -0.79 2.34
C ILE A 34 1.48 0.65 2.19
N PRO A 35 2.17 1.48 1.40
CA PRO A 35 1.67 2.79 1.01
C PRO A 35 0.39 2.63 0.18
N GLY A 36 -0.49 3.61 0.27
CA GLY A 36 -1.77 3.62 -0.42
C GLY A 36 -2.36 5.01 -0.54
N MET A 37 -3.54 5.07 -1.13
CA MET A 37 -4.33 6.30 -1.24
C MET A 37 -5.50 6.26 -0.25
N LYS A 38 -5.93 7.43 0.25
CA LYS A 38 -7.19 7.53 1.01
C LYS A 38 -8.40 7.22 0.12
N HIS A 39 -8.35 7.71 -1.11
CA HIS A 39 -9.29 7.41 -2.18
C HIS A 39 -8.51 7.20 -3.46
N ASP A 40 -8.86 6.17 -4.23
CA ASP A 40 -8.22 5.95 -5.52
C ASP A 40 -8.51 7.14 -6.44
N CYS A 41 -7.45 7.74 -6.99
CA CYS A 41 -7.54 8.92 -7.84
C CYS A 41 -6.90 8.71 -9.22
N HIS A 42 -6.70 7.46 -9.66
CA HIS A 42 -6.02 7.16 -10.93
C HIS A 42 -6.75 7.71 -12.16
N ASP A 43 -8.08 7.85 -12.10
CA ASP A 43 -8.87 8.47 -13.18
C ASP A 43 -8.59 9.98 -13.34
N ASN A 44 -8.11 10.65 -12.29
CA ASN A 44 -7.79 12.07 -12.29
C ASN A 44 -6.75 12.42 -11.21
N LEU A 45 -5.49 12.10 -11.49
CA LEU A 45 -4.39 12.28 -10.54
C LEU A 45 -4.19 13.77 -10.16
N PRO A 46 -4.17 14.10 -8.86
CA PRO A 46 -3.86 15.45 -8.37
C PRO A 46 -2.49 15.94 -8.87
N LYS A 47 -2.41 17.20 -9.28
CA LYS A 47 -1.17 17.80 -9.81
C LYS A 47 -0.07 17.84 -8.76
N GLU A 48 -0.46 17.94 -7.50
CA GLU A 48 0.39 17.91 -6.32
C GLU A 48 1.19 16.61 -6.27
N LEU A 49 0.57 15.45 -6.50
CA LEU A 49 1.26 14.15 -6.51
C LEU A 49 2.24 14.03 -7.68
N LEU A 50 1.90 14.62 -8.81
CA LEU A 50 2.72 14.58 -10.03
C LEU A 50 4.00 15.42 -9.95
N LEU A 51 4.22 16.15 -8.85
CA LEU A 51 5.47 16.88 -8.59
C LEU A 51 6.61 15.94 -8.20
N SER A 52 6.30 14.79 -7.59
CA SER A 52 7.30 13.82 -7.12
C SER A 52 7.18 12.45 -7.79
N TRP A 53 5.98 12.04 -8.21
CA TRP A 53 5.75 10.73 -8.80
C TRP A 53 5.20 10.79 -10.23
N THR A 54 5.59 9.84 -11.06
CA THR A 54 4.93 9.61 -12.34
C THR A 54 3.64 8.80 -12.16
N PRO A 55 2.69 8.84 -13.10
CA PRO A 55 1.50 7.98 -13.06
C PRO A 55 1.84 6.49 -12.90
N GLU A 56 2.92 6.01 -13.54
CA GLU A 56 3.38 4.63 -13.45
C GLU A 56 3.91 4.27 -12.06
N GLN A 57 4.48 5.24 -11.34
CA GLN A 57 4.90 5.04 -9.95
C GLN A 57 3.71 5.04 -8.99
N LEU A 58 2.69 5.87 -9.28
CA LEU A 58 1.46 5.95 -8.49
C LEU A 58 0.60 4.69 -8.62
N ASP A 59 0.69 3.97 -9.74
CA ASP A 59 0.02 2.67 -10.00
C ASP A 59 0.41 1.54 -9.02
N TYR A 60 1.38 1.79 -8.12
CA TYR A 60 1.73 0.90 -7.02
C TYR A 60 1.06 1.29 -5.69
N MET A 61 0.25 2.35 -5.65
CA MET A 61 -0.44 2.86 -4.46
C MET A 61 -1.92 3.00 -4.75
N HIS A 62 -2.72 2.05 -4.28
CA HIS A 62 -4.17 2.09 -4.38
C HIS A 62 -4.85 2.24 -3.02
N ASP A 63 -6.17 2.41 -3.02
CA ASP A 63 -6.97 2.55 -1.82
C ASP A 63 -7.42 1.21 -1.21
N VAL A 64 -8.13 1.28 -0.08
CA VAL A 64 -8.63 0.12 0.66
C VAL A 64 -9.58 -0.75 -0.19
N PRO A 65 -10.59 -0.20 -0.91
CA PRO A 65 -11.43 -0.96 -1.83
C PRO A 65 -10.64 -1.81 -2.83
N TYR A 66 -9.64 -1.23 -3.50
CA TYR A 66 -8.79 -1.97 -4.43
C TYR A 66 -8.09 -3.14 -3.73
N TRP A 67 -7.38 -2.87 -2.63
CA TRP A 67 -6.60 -3.90 -1.95
C TRP A 67 -7.47 -5.00 -1.36
N ARG A 68 -8.67 -4.65 -0.87
CA ARG A 68 -9.67 -5.61 -0.42
C ARG A 68 -10.08 -6.54 -1.56
N ASN A 69 -10.45 -5.99 -2.71
CA ASN A 69 -10.79 -6.78 -3.89
C ASN A 69 -9.63 -7.68 -4.37
N MET A 70 -8.38 -7.21 -4.25
CA MET A 70 -7.20 -8.03 -4.59
C MET A 70 -7.05 -9.25 -3.68
N VAL A 71 -7.13 -9.08 -2.36
CA VAL A 71 -6.90 -10.18 -1.42
C VAL A 71 -8.11 -11.10 -1.26
N GLU A 72 -9.33 -10.61 -1.52
CA GLU A 72 -10.56 -11.42 -1.50
C GLU A 72 -10.61 -12.46 -2.63
N GLN A 73 -9.79 -12.32 -3.67
CA GLN A 73 -9.65 -13.33 -4.73
C GLN A 73 -8.92 -14.60 -4.26
N SER A 74 -8.21 -14.54 -3.13
CA SER A 74 -7.52 -15.69 -2.56
C SER A 74 -8.50 -16.78 -2.13
N ARG A 75 -8.24 -18.01 -2.57
CA ARG A 75 -9.00 -19.19 -2.11
C ARG A 75 -8.42 -19.75 -0.82
N LEU A 76 -7.13 -19.52 -0.58
CA LEU A 76 -6.35 -20.13 0.50
C LEU A 76 -6.21 -19.25 1.75
N ALA A 77 -6.60 -17.97 1.68
CA ALA A 77 -6.63 -17.06 2.82
C ALA A 77 -8.06 -16.62 3.18
N GLU A 78 -8.22 -16.28 4.45
CA GLU A 78 -9.33 -15.52 5.00
C GLU A 78 -8.88 -14.07 5.24
N VAL A 79 -9.70 -13.12 4.83
CA VAL A 79 -9.45 -11.69 5.03
C VAL A 79 -9.96 -11.30 6.40
N ILE A 80 -9.03 -11.05 7.32
CA ILE A 80 -9.36 -10.61 8.69
C ILE A 80 -9.62 -9.10 8.68
N GLU A 81 -8.78 -8.34 7.97
CA GLU A 81 -8.87 -6.89 7.96
C GLU A 81 -8.18 -6.27 6.74
N VAL A 82 -8.79 -5.24 6.16
CA VAL A 82 -8.16 -4.30 5.22
C VAL A 82 -8.61 -2.91 5.62
N ARG A 83 -7.70 -2.08 6.13
CA ARG A 83 -8.03 -0.71 6.55
C ARG A 83 -6.86 0.26 6.41
N GLU A 84 -7.23 1.52 6.36
CA GLU A 84 -6.34 2.66 6.56
C GLU A 84 -5.68 2.62 7.94
N MET A 85 -4.40 2.98 8.01
CA MET A 85 -3.66 3.10 9.26
C MET A 85 -3.93 4.45 9.94
N GLU A 86 -3.97 4.45 11.28
CA GLU A 86 -4.21 5.65 12.08
C GLU A 86 -2.97 6.57 12.13
N SER A 87 -1.77 6.01 12.10
CA SER A 87 -0.49 6.75 12.21
C SER A 87 0.04 7.27 10.86
N ASN A 88 -0.82 7.84 10.01
CA ASN A 88 -0.44 8.27 8.66
C ASN A 88 0.57 9.44 8.68
N GLU A 89 0.23 10.53 9.35
CA GLU A 89 1.00 11.77 9.34
C GLU A 89 2.38 11.60 10.00
N GLU A 90 2.45 10.84 11.10
CA GLU A 90 3.71 10.58 11.81
C GLU A 90 4.69 9.78 10.96
N VAL A 91 4.21 8.73 10.29
CA VAL A 91 5.07 7.87 9.44
C VAL A 91 5.59 8.65 8.23
N TRP A 92 4.75 9.48 7.59
CA TRP A 92 5.21 10.36 6.53
C TRP A 92 6.20 11.42 7.04
N ALA A 93 5.96 12.00 8.21
CA ALA A 93 6.90 12.96 8.78
C ALA A 93 8.27 12.33 9.06
N ASP A 94 8.32 11.09 9.53
CA ASP A 94 9.57 10.37 9.76
C ASP A 94 10.27 9.95 8.46
N TRP A 95 9.51 9.58 7.43
CA TRP A 95 10.03 9.32 6.08
C TRP A 95 10.67 10.58 5.47
N LEU A 96 9.99 11.72 5.53
CA LEU A 96 10.46 12.97 4.90
C LEU A 96 11.71 13.56 5.56
N LYS A 97 12.00 13.19 6.82
CA LYS A 97 13.26 13.54 7.51
C LYS A 97 14.47 12.79 6.96
N GLN A 98 14.28 11.70 6.22
CA GLN A 98 15.39 10.95 5.65
C GLN A 98 16.04 11.73 4.50
N GLU A 99 17.36 11.59 4.36
CA GLU A 99 18.14 12.26 3.31
C GLU A 99 18.35 11.38 2.05
N ASN A 100 17.63 10.27 1.96
CA ASN A 100 17.65 9.43 0.77
C ASN A 100 16.95 10.14 -0.41
N GLU A 101 17.32 9.76 -1.63
CA GLU A 101 16.86 10.44 -2.85
C GLU A 101 15.33 10.41 -3.03
N TYR A 102 14.68 9.32 -2.61
CA TYR A 102 13.23 9.16 -2.69
C TYR A 102 12.53 10.10 -1.71
N ALA A 103 12.90 10.06 -0.43
CA ALA A 103 12.36 10.95 0.60
C ALA A 103 12.54 12.43 0.23
N ARG A 104 13.71 12.82 -0.31
CA ARG A 104 13.94 14.19 -0.80
C ARG A 104 13.07 14.53 -2.00
N GLY A 105 12.85 13.57 -2.91
CA GLY A 105 11.96 13.71 -4.05
C GLY A 105 10.52 13.96 -3.62
N ASP A 106 10.02 13.21 -2.65
CA ASP A 106 8.64 13.22 -2.17
C ASP A 106 8.25 14.52 -1.44
N ARG A 107 9.23 15.26 -0.91
CA ARG A 107 9.01 16.56 -0.24
C ARG A 107 8.23 17.54 -1.11
N ARG A 108 8.47 17.58 -2.43
CA ARG A 108 7.77 18.52 -3.34
C ARG A 108 6.27 18.27 -3.36
N SER A 109 5.85 17.02 -3.56
CA SER A 109 4.43 16.66 -3.50
C SER A 109 3.84 16.92 -2.12
N MET A 110 4.58 16.59 -1.06
CA MET A 110 4.09 16.74 0.32
C MET A 110 3.89 18.21 0.72
N GLU A 111 4.85 19.06 0.40
CA GLU A 111 4.78 20.51 0.61
C GLU A 111 3.65 21.16 -0.21
N ALA A 112 3.32 20.60 -1.37
CA ALA A 112 2.21 21.04 -2.20
C ALA A 112 0.83 20.54 -1.72
N GLY A 113 0.76 19.75 -0.65
CA GLY A 113 -0.49 19.20 -0.10
C GLY A 113 -0.83 17.78 -0.56
N GLY A 114 0.10 17.08 -1.24
CA GLY A 114 -0.06 15.69 -1.69
C GLY A 114 -0.38 14.70 -0.56
N GLY A 115 0.06 14.99 0.67
CA GLY A 115 -0.25 14.18 1.85
C GLY A 115 -1.75 14.06 2.16
N ALA A 116 -2.59 14.96 1.63
CA ALA A 116 -4.05 14.86 1.75
C ALA A 116 -4.62 13.61 1.07
N TYR A 117 -3.94 13.09 0.05
CA TYR A 117 -4.38 11.96 -0.78
C TYR A 117 -3.76 10.62 -0.36
N LEU A 118 -2.69 10.64 0.42
CA LEU A 118 -1.88 9.47 0.73
C LEU A 118 -2.22 8.91 2.11
N ASN A 119 -2.10 7.59 2.25
CA ASN A 119 -2.13 6.89 3.53
C ASN A 119 -1.22 5.65 3.50
N PHE A 120 -1.14 4.92 4.61
CA PHE A 120 -0.72 3.54 4.66
C PHE A 120 -1.93 2.64 4.89
N ILE A 121 -1.90 1.47 4.26
CA ILE A 121 -2.93 0.46 4.36
C ILE A 121 -2.33 -0.74 5.07
N LYS A 122 -3.06 -1.24 6.06
CA LYS A 122 -2.77 -2.53 6.67
C LYS A 122 -3.74 -3.59 6.17
N ILE A 123 -3.19 -4.77 5.90
CA ILE A 123 -3.93 -5.97 5.49
C ILE A 123 -3.55 -7.09 6.45
N VAL A 124 -4.55 -7.71 7.06
CA VAL A 124 -4.39 -8.87 7.93
C VAL A 124 -5.13 -10.05 7.32
N LEU A 125 -4.40 -11.12 7.07
CA LEU A 125 -4.91 -12.35 6.47
C LEU A 125 -4.57 -13.54 7.35
N GLN A 126 -5.39 -14.58 7.30
CA GLN A 126 -5.10 -15.87 7.93
C GLN A 126 -5.16 -16.99 6.89
N LYS A 127 -4.15 -17.87 6.86
CA LYS A 127 -4.16 -19.04 5.96
C LYS A 127 -5.16 -20.10 6.46
N LYS A 128 -6.00 -20.61 5.55
CA LYS A 128 -7.00 -21.67 5.80
C LYS A 128 -6.37 -23.05 6.01
#